data_AF-A0A659UQF0-F1
#
_entry.id   AF-A0A659UQF0-F1
#
_cell.length_a   1.000
_cell.length_b   1.000
_cell.length_c   1.000
_cell.angle_alpha   90.00
_cell.angle_beta   90.00
_cell.angle_gamma   90.00
#
_symmetry.space_group_name_H-M   'P 1'
#
loop_
_entity.id
_entity.type
_entity.pdbx_description
1 polymer ?
#
loop_
_entity_poly.entity_id
_entity_poly.type
_entity_poly.pdbx_seq_one_letter_code
_entity_poly.pdbx_strand_id
1 'polypeptide(L)'
;NEPISWEYTVTNIGNVALSGISVTDSDGGVTPVAVLGNGHVTNIGDSNDNNMLDAGEIWKFSATGTSVAGPYSNTGTASGSFTDDANHTRTATATDDSGYTGADPHITLDKKTNGVDHGLNIFQGQPVTWTYDVKNDGNVALAHVVVTDDNGTAGTAG
;
A
#
# COMPACT_ATOMS: atom_id res chain seq x y z
N ASN A 1 2.02 -8.92 -2.40
CA ASN A 1 2.74 -7.70 -2.81
C ASN A 1 2.25 -7.25 -4.17
N GLU A 2 1.27 -6.35 -4.17
CA GLU A 2 0.70 -5.74 -5.37
C GLU A 2 1.37 -4.38 -5.62
N PRO A 3 1.48 -3.94 -6.90
CA PRO A 3 1.98 -2.60 -7.18
C PRO A 3 1.03 -1.55 -6.62
N ILE A 4 1.59 -0.53 -5.99
CA ILE A 4 0.85 0.64 -5.51
C ILE A 4 1.45 1.92 -6.09
N SER A 5 0.60 2.93 -6.28
CA SER A 5 0.99 4.25 -6.75
C SER A 5 0.47 5.31 -5.80
N TRP A 6 1.31 6.30 -5.52
CA TRP A 6 0.94 7.50 -4.78
C TRP A 6 0.92 8.70 -5.73
N GLU A 7 -0.09 9.56 -5.55
CA GLU A 7 -0.20 10.86 -6.22
C GLU A 7 -0.15 11.96 -5.16
N TYR A 8 0.66 12.99 -5.41
CA TYR A 8 0.77 14.17 -4.55
C TYR A 8 0.32 15.38 -5.35
N THR A 9 -0.61 16.16 -4.80
CA THR A 9 -1.12 17.38 -5.41
C THR A 9 -0.66 18.58 -4.57
N VAL A 10 0.19 19.43 -5.12
CA VAL A 10 0.75 20.59 -4.43
C VAL A 10 0.10 21.85 -4.98
N THR A 11 -0.64 22.57 -4.14
CA THR A 11 -1.34 23.81 -4.53
C THR A 11 -0.71 25.01 -3.84
N ASN A 12 -0.41 26.07 -4.59
CA ASN A 12 -0.02 27.35 -3.99
C ASN A 12 -1.26 28.21 -3.74
N ILE A 13 -1.73 28.20 -2.50
CA ILE A 13 -2.85 29.04 -2.02
C ILE A 13 -2.40 30.45 -1.59
N GLY A 14 -1.10 30.75 -1.71
CA GLY A 14 -0.54 32.06 -1.40
C GLY A 14 -0.75 33.07 -2.53
N ASN A 15 -0.04 34.19 -2.45
CA ASN A 15 -0.12 35.29 -3.40
C ASN A 15 1.20 35.58 -4.12
N VAL A 16 2.23 34.74 -3.91
CA VAL A 16 3.54 34.86 -4.55
C VAL A 16 3.93 33.51 -5.12
N ALA A 17 4.68 33.52 -6.23
CA ALA A 17 5.21 32.33 -6.85
C ALA A 17 6.24 31.64 -5.95
N LEU A 18 6.19 30.31 -5.86
CA LEU A 18 7.13 29.51 -5.09
C LEU A 18 8.12 28.78 -6.00
N SER A 19 9.39 28.82 -5.65
CA SER A 19 10.48 28.16 -6.37
C SER A 19 11.02 26.95 -5.61
N GLY A 20 11.71 26.06 -6.31
CA GLY A 20 12.39 24.91 -5.68
C GLY A 20 11.41 23.91 -5.07
N ILE A 21 10.28 23.69 -5.73
CA ILE A 21 9.24 22.79 -5.24
C ILE A 21 9.78 21.37 -5.19
N SER A 22 9.71 20.75 -4.02
CA SER A 22 10.05 19.35 -3.81
C SER A 22 9.00 18.66 -2.93
N VAL A 23 8.86 17.35 -3.13
CA VAL A 23 8.00 16.49 -2.32
C VAL A 23 8.85 15.35 -1.77
N THR A 24 8.82 15.17 -0.45
CA THR A 24 9.43 14.04 0.24
C THR A 24 8.35 13.12 0.80
N ASP A 25 8.76 11.89 1.09
CA ASP A 25 7.89 10.86 1.63
C ASP A 25 8.42 10.36 2.97
N SER A 26 7.51 9.98 3.87
CA SER A 26 7.88 9.44 5.19
C SER A 26 8.51 8.04 5.12
N ASP A 27 8.19 7.29 4.07
CA ASP A 27 8.82 6.03 3.71
C ASP A 27 10.06 6.32 2.85
N GLY A 28 11.25 6.08 3.41
CA GLY A 28 12.51 6.35 2.73
C GLY A 28 12.74 5.54 1.44
N GLY A 29 11.93 4.51 1.18
CA GLY A 29 11.93 3.76 -0.08
C GLY A 29 11.07 4.40 -1.19
N VAL A 30 10.27 5.41 -0.86
CA VAL A 30 9.36 6.10 -1.78
C VAL A 30 9.98 7.44 -2.16
N THR A 31 10.14 7.68 -3.46
CA THR A 31 10.71 8.93 -3.99
C THR A 31 9.71 9.58 -4.95
N PRO A 32 8.97 10.61 -4.49
CA PRO A 32 8.09 11.38 -5.36
C PRO A 32 8.85 12.08 -6.48
N VAL A 33 8.34 11.95 -7.71
CA VAL A 33 8.89 12.59 -8.90
C VAL A 33 7.83 13.47 -9.55
N ALA A 34 8.24 14.65 -10.03
CA ALA A 34 7.37 15.56 -10.76
C ALA A 34 6.75 14.86 -11.98
N VAL A 35 5.44 15.04 -12.15
CA VAL A 35 4.76 14.59 -13.36
C VAL A 35 4.92 15.68 -14.41
N LEU A 36 5.55 15.37 -15.54
CA LEU A 36 5.81 16.38 -16.57
C LEU A 36 4.64 16.51 -17.55
N GLY A 37 4.39 17.73 -18.02
CA GLY A 37 3.45 17.97 -19.11
C GLY A 37 3.91 17.31 -20.42
N ASN A 38 2.96 16.96 -21.30
CA ASN A 38 3.28 16.23 -22.52
C ASN A 38 4.13 17.10 -23.48
N GLY A 39 5.44 16.85 -23.55
CA GLY A 39 6.40 17.64 -24.33
C GLY A 39 7.00 18.83 -23.59
N HIS A 40 6.73 18.98 -22.29
CA HIS A 40 7.29 20.02 -21.43
C HIS A 40 8.41 19.44 -20.54
N VAL A 41 9.34 20.30 -20.11
CA VAL A 41 10.39 19.97 -19.12
C VAL A 41 10.00 20.36 -17.69
N THR A 42 8.84 20.99 -17.54
CA THR A 42 8.25 21.53 -16.32
C THR A 42 7.13 20.63 -15.81
N ASN A 43 6.79 20.80 -14.53
CA ASN A 43 5.73 20.03 -13.88
C ASN A 43 4.37 20.32 -14.54
N ILE A 44 3.50 19.33 -14.61
CA ILE A 44 2.12 19.53 -15.03
C ILE A 44 1.44 20.54 -14.11
N GLY A 45 0.79 21.53 -14.71
CA GLY A 45 0.15 22.62 -13.99
C GLY A 45 0.98 23.90 -13.87
N ASP A 46 2.27 23.86 -14.26
CA ASP A 46 3.04 25.05 -14.61
C ASP A 46 2.47 25.61 -15.92
N SER A 47 1.64 26.64 -15.81
CA SER A 47 0.83 27.13 -16.94
C SER A 47 1.60 28.09 -17.84
N ASN A 48 2.74 28.60 -17.37
CA ASN A 48 3.57 29.56 -18.10
C ASN A 48 5.01 29.07 -18.32
N ASP A 49 5.31 27.81 -17.96
CA ASP A 49 6.59 27.14 -18.10
C ASP A 49 7.76 27.88 -17.43
N ASN A 50 7.49 28.59 -16.32
CA ASN A 50 8.51 29.36 -15.59
C ASN A 50 9.24 28.55 -14.51
N ASN A 51 8.84 27.28 -14.29
CA ASN A 51 9.35 26.40 -13.25
C ASN A 51 9.21 26.97 -11.82
N MET A 52 8.14 27.74 -11.60
CA MET A 52 7.68 28.24 -10.31
C MET A 52 6.22 27.86 -10.14
N LEU A 53 5.84 27.42 -8.94
CA LEU A 53 4.45 27.17 -8.61
C LEU A 53 3.77 28.51 -8.33
N ASP A 54 3.13 29.08 -9.34
CA ASP A 54 2.46 30.38 -9.24
C ASP A 54 1.21 30.33 -8.36
N ALA A 55 0.76 31.49 -7.90
CA ALA A 55 -0.45 31.57 -7.08
C ALA A 55 -1.66 31.01 -7.84
N GLY A 56 -2.32 30.01 -7.23
CA GLY A 56 -3.44 29.30 -7.83
C GLY A 56 -3.06 28.11 -8.73
N GLU A 57 -1.77 27.89 -8.99
CA GLU A 57 -1.33 26.69 -9.70
C GLU A 57 -1.38 25.45 -8.81
N ILE A 58 -1.48 24.30 -9.49
CA ILE A 58 -1.54 22.97 -8.89
C ILE A 58 -0.54 22.09 -9.62
N TRP A 59 0.51 21.66 -8.94
CA TRP A 59 1.52 20.74 -9.49
C TRP A 59 1.30 19.31 -9.01
N LYS A 60 1.69 18.33 -9.83
CA LYS A 60 1.55 16.91 -9.48
C LYS A 60 2.88 16.20 -9.36
N PHE A 61 2.95 15.29 -8.41
CA PHE A 61 4.06 14.37 -8.24
C PHE A 61 3.50 12.95 -8.11
N SER A 62 4.31 11.96 -8.46
CA SER A 62 3.93 10.55 -8.32
C SER A 62 5.09 9.71 -7.82
N ALA A 63 4.76 8.62 -7.13
CA ALA A 63 5.71 7.59 -6.74
C ALA A 63 5.06 6.21 -6.88
N THR A 64 5.88 5.16 -6.98
CA THR A 64 5.40 3.78 -7.02
C THR A 64 6.13 2.93 -5.99
N GLY A 65 5.46 1.87 -5.56
CA GLY A 65 5.98 0.95 -4.57
C GLY A 65 5.24 -0.38 -4.61
N THR A 66 5.36 -1.14 -3.54
CA THR A 66 4.74 -2.45 -3.41
C THR A 66 4.04 -2.57 -2.06
N SER A 67 2.81 -3.09 -2.06
CA SER A 67 2.05 -3.25 -0.82
C SER A 67 2.67 -4.25 0.14
N VAL A 68 2.56 -3.97 1.44
CA VAL A 68 2.99 -4.86 2.55
C VAL A 68 1.81 -5.29 3.41
N ALA A 69 1.91 -6.45 4.06
CA ALA A 69 0.87 -6.96 4.95
C ALA A 69 0.71 -6.08 6.20
N GLY A 70 -0.53 -5.93 6.67
CA GLY A 70 -0.85 -5.16 7.87
C GLY A 70 -1.04 -3.66 7.61
N PRO A 71 -1.18 -2.85 8.68
CA PRO A 71 -1.40 -1.42 8.54
C PRO A 71 -0.16 -0.71 8.00
N TYR A 72 -0.37 0.13 7.00
CA TYR A 72 0.64 0.99 6.40
C TYR A 72 0.15 2.44 6.45
N SER A 73 1.02 3.34 6.86
CA SER A 73 0.79 4.79 6.89
C SER A 73 1.92 5.47 6.13
N ASN A 74 1.58 6.48 5.35
CA ASN A 74 2.49 7.30 4.61
C ASN A 74 2.11 8.78 4.75
N THR A 75 3.10 9.65 4.90
CA THR A 75 2.95 11.09 4.92
C THR A 75 3.83 11.73 3.85
N GLY A 76 3.20 12.40 2.89
CA GLY A 76 3.89 13.25 1.92
C GLY A 76 4.15 14.63 2.52
N THR A 77 5.30 15.22 2.22
CA THR A 77 5.65 16.59 2.62
C THR A 77 6.10 17.39 1.41
N ALA A 78 5.37 18.45 1.07
CA ALA A 78 5.76 19.41 0.03
C ALA A 78 6.48 20.61 0.65
N SER A 79 7.49 21.12 -0.05
CA SER A 79 8.24 22.33 0.33
C SER A 79 8.53 23.20 -0.90
N GLY A 80 8.51 24.51 -0.71
CA GLY A 80 8.88 25.52 -1.71
C GLY A 80 9.33 26.80 -1.04
N SER A 81 9.98 27.71 -1.78
CA SER A 81 10.52 28.94 -1.21
C SER A 81 10.28 30.18 -2.07
N PHE A 82 10.15 31.32 -1.41
CA PHE A 82 10.09 32.64 -2.02
C PHE A 82 11.18 33.53 -1.43
N THR A 83 11.87 34.28 -2.28
CA THR A 83 12.85 35.31 -1.89
C THR A 83 12.37 36.67 -2.34
N ASP A 84 12.26 37.62 -1.42
CA ASP A 84 11.81 38.99 -1.74
C ASP A 84 12.93 39.86 -2.35
N ASP A 85 12.57 41.07 -2.79
CA ASP A 85 13.52 42.03 -3.40
C ASP A 85 14.59 42.54 -2.41
N ALA A 86 14.34 42.40 -1.09
CA ALA A 86 15.31 42.70 -0.05
C ALA A 86 16.21 41.49 0.28
N ASN A 87 16.10 40.41 -0.50
CA ASN A 87 16.87 39.18 -0.39
C ASN A 87 16.62 38.40 0.91
N HIS A 88 15.39 38.46 1.44
CA HIS A 88 14.92 37.58 2.50
C HIS A 88 14.18 36.39 1.92
N THR A 89 14.56 35.18 2.34
CA THR A 89 13.92 33.93 1.90
C THR A 89 13.00 33.38 2.98
N ARG A 90 11.81 32.93 2.56
CA ARG A 90 10.92 32.12 3.40
C ARG A 90 10.54 30.83 2.70
N THR A 91 10.51 29.76 3.47
CA THR A 91 10.04 28.43 3.03
C THR A 91 8.58 28.25 3.44
N ALA A 92 7.78 27.71 2.52
CA ALA A 92 6.44 27.20 2.76
C ALA A 92 6.48 25.68 2.73
N THR A 93 5.74 25.03 3.64
CA THR A 93 5.62 23.58 3.73
C THR A 93 4.17 23.16 3.92
N ALA A 94 3.84 21.97 3.44
CA ALA A 94 2.56 21.32 3.67
C ALA A 94 2.76 19.80 3.80
N THR A 95 1.93 19.13 4.60
CA THR A 95 1.96 17.69 4.80
C THR A 95 0.57 17.10 4.63
N ASP A 96 0.49 15.88 4.11
CA ASP A 96 -0.76 15.14 3.97
C ASP A 96 -0.52 13.64 4.20
N ASP A 97 -1.46 12.97 4.86
CA ASP A 97 -1.37 11.56 5.23
C ASP A 97 -2.27 10.65 4.39
N SER A 98 -1.78 9.44 4.14
CA SER A 98 -2.47 8.38 3.40
C SER A 98 -2.10 7.02 3.97
N GLY A 99 -2.92 6.00 3.75
CA GLY A 99 -2.64 4.67 4.29
C GLY A 99 -3.52 3.58 3.69
N TYR A 100 -3.12 2.34 3.95
CA TYR A 100 -3.89 1.15 3.59
C TYR A 100 -3.63 0.03 4.62
N THR A 101 -4.41 -1.04 4.55
CA THR A 101 -4.11 -2.28 5.29
C THR A 101 -3.93 -3.39 4.27
N GLY A 102 -2.70 -3.91 4.14
CA GLY A 102 -2.42 -4.97 3.18
C GLY A 102 -2.94 -6.31 3.68
N ALA A 103 -3.78 -6.94 2.87
CA ALA A 103 -4.29 -8.27 3.12
C ALA A 103 -3.24 -9.33 2.80
N ASP A 104 -3.11 -10.31 3.68
CA ASP A 104 -2.26 -11.49 3.57
C ASP A 104 -3.07 -12.72 4.00
N PRO A 105 -3.97 -13.21 3.12
CA PRO A 105 -4.77 -14.40 3.40
C PRO A 105 -3.89 -15.65 3.37
N HIS A 106 -3.96 -16.47 4.41
CA HIS A 106 -3.22 -17.73 4.51
C HIS A 106 -4.07 -18.79 5.22
N ILE A 107 -3.96 -20.03 4.75
CA ILE A 107 -4.75 -21.16 5.27
C ILE A 107 -3.87 -22.39 5.35
N THR A 108 -3.99 -23.11 6.47
CA THR A 108 -3.34 -24.39 6.69
C THR A 108 -4.39 -25.47 7.00
N LEU A 109 -4.08 -26.70 6.60
CA LEU A 109 -4.91 -27.89 6.80
C LEU A 109 -4.02 -29.02 7.30
N ASP A 110 -4.43 -29.66 8.40
CA ASP A 110 -3.80 -30.85 8.96
C ASP A 110 -4.83 -31.98 9.04
N LYS A 111 -4.57 -33.09 8.34
CA LYS A 111 -5.45 -34.27 8.28
C LYS A 111 -4.82 -35.39 9.09
N LYS A 112 -5.55 -35.91 10.07
CA LYS A 112 -5.09 -37.04 10.89
C LYS A 112 -6.00 -38.25 10.70
N THR A 113 -5.40 -39.44 10.70
CA THR A 113 -6.08 -40.74 10.71
C THR A 113 -6.04 -41.32 12.12
N ASN A 114 -7.19 -41.54 12.75
CA ASN A 114 -7.30 -41.97 14.15
C ASN A 114 -6.45 -41.10 15.10
N GLY A 115 -6.40 -39.79 14.86
CA GLY A 115 -5.65 -38.82 15.65
C GLY A 115 -4.13 -38.79 15.39
N VAL A 116 -3.63 -39.58 14.43
CA VAL A 116 -2.22 -39.61 14.04
C VAL A 116 -2.06 -39.06 12.63
N ASP A 117 -1.05 -38.22 12.41
CA ASP A 117 -0.77 -37.57 11.13
C ASP A 117 -0.31 -38.59 10.06
N HIS A 118 0.91 -39.13 10.18
CA HIS A 118 1.49 -40.06 9.20
C HIS A 118 1.98 -41.39 9.80
N GLY A 119 1.91 -42.45 8.98
CA GLY A 119 2.60 -43.73 9.26
C GLY A 119 1.89 -44.68 10.21
N LEU A 120 0.61 -44.49 10.47
CA LEU A 120 -0.18 -45.38 11.32
C LEU A 120 -0.39 -46.75 10.64
N ASN A 121 -0.04 -47.84 11.32
CA ASN A 121 -0.37 -49.21 10.91
C ASN A 121 -1.64 -49.67 11.63
N ILE A 122 -2.66 -50.08 10.86
CA ILE A 122 -3.96 -50.51 11.38
C ILE A 122 -4.27 -51.91 10.82
N PHE A 123 -4.72 -52.83 11.67
CA PHE A 123 -5.19 -54.14 11.22
C PHE A 123 -6.45 -54.01 10.34
N GLN A 124 -6.56 -54.89 9.35
CA GLN A 124 -7.71 -54.92 8.44
C GLN A 124 -9.04 -55.05 9.22
N GLY A 125 -10.03 -54.27 8.81
CA GLY A 125 -11.39 -54.29 9.39
C GLY A 125 -11.57 -53.44 10.65
N GLN A 126 -10.52 -52.79 11.16
CA GLN A 126 -10.67 -51.82 12.25
C GLN A 126 -11.31 -50.52 11.76
N PRO A 127 -12.09 -49.83 12.63
CA PRO A 127 -12.66 -48.53 12.30
C PRO A 127 -11.57 -47.48 12.08
N VAL A 128 -11.85 -46.55 11.17
CA VAL A 128 -11.00 -45.40 10.86
C VAL A 128 -11.81 -44.12 11.04
N THR A 129 -11.21 -43.14 11.67
CA THR A 129 -11.71 -41.78 11.85
C THR A 129 -10.72 -40.82 11.22
N TRP A 130 -11.24 -39.74 10.65
CA TRP A 130 -10.43 -38.66 10.11
C TRP A 130 -10.81 -37.36 10.79
N THR A 131 -9.80 -36.59 11.17
CA THR A 131 -9.97 -35.25 11.68
C THR A 131 -9.25 -34.28 10.77
N TYR A 132 -9.85 -33.11 10.53
CA TYR A 132 -9.34 -32.07 9.67
C TYR A 132 -9.25 -30.78 10.49
N ASP A 133 -8.04 -30.39 10.86
CA ASP A 133 -7.78 -29.15 11.57
C ASP A 133 -7.50 -28.06 10.53
N VAL A 134 -8.47 -27.17 10.33
CA VAL A 134 -8.35 -26.02 9.42
C VAL A 134 -8.02 -24.77 10.22
N LYS A 135 -6.97 -24.07 9.82
CA LYS A 135 -6.54 -22.84 10.49
C LYS A 135 -6.33 -21.73 9.48
N ASN A 136 -7.00 -20.60 9.70
CA ASN A 136 -6.61 -19.33 9.11
C ASN A 136 -5.52 -18.71 10.00
N ASP A 137 -4.31 -18.67 9.48
CA ASP A 137 -3.15 -18.03 10.08
C ASP A 137 -2.69 -16.80 9.29
N GLY A 138 -3.51 -16.34 8.34
CA GLY A 138 -3.37 -15.03 7.71
C GLY A 138 -3.93 -13.89 8.55
N ASN A 139 -3.79 -12.66 8.04
CA ASN A 139 -4.21 -11.44 8.74
C ASN A 139 -5.64 -10.95 8.38
N VAL A 140 -6.33 -11.67 7.50
CA VAL A 140 -7.69 -11.37 7.05
C VAL A 140 -8.61 -12.58 7.23
N ALA A 141 -9.88 -12.32 7.53
CA ALA A 141 -10.87 -13.38 7.66
C ALA A 141 -11.11 -14.10 6.32
N LEU A 142 -11.15 -15.43 6.37
CA LEU A 142 -11.54 -16.26 5.24
C LEU A 142 -13.02 -16.64 5.35
N ALA A 143 -13.78 -16.48 4.26
CA ALA A 143 -15.18 -16.88 4.18
C ALA A 143 -15.34 -18.10 3.27
N HIS A 144 -16.41 -18.87 3.49
CA HIS A 144 -16.76 -20.05 2.69
C HIS A 144 -15.63 -21.09 2.60
N VAL A 145 -14.95 -21.33 3.72
CA VAL A 145 -13.93 -22.38 3.81
C VAL A 145 -14.63 -23.75 3.71
N VAL A 146 -14.30 -24.52 2.68
CA VAL A 146 -14.86 -25.85 2.41
C VAL A 146 -13.73 -26.87 2.41
N VAL A 147 -13.88 -27.93 3.20
CA VAL A 147 -13.00 -29.11 3.14
C VAL A 147 -13.68 -30.15 2.26
N THR A 148 -12.96 -30.65 1.25
CA THR A 148 -13.42 -31.74 0.39
C THR A 148 -12.42 -32.88 0.48
N ASP A 149 -12.92 -34.11 0.58
CA ASP A 149 -12.14 -35.33 0.65
C ASP A 149 -12.67 -36.34 -0.38
N ASP A 150 -11.80 -37.22 -0.88
CA ASP A 150 -12.11 -38.19 -1.93
C ASP A 150 -13.10 -39.28 -1.49
N ASN A 151 -13.31 -39.43 -0.18
CA ASN A 151 -14.29 -40.36 0.40
C ASN A 151 -15.66 -39.72 0.73
N GLY A 152 -15.90 -38.47 0.30
CA GLY A 152 -17.10 -37.70 0.62
C GLY A 152 -16.96 -36.97 1.97
N THR A 153 -17.09 -35.65 1.95
CA THR A 153 -16.83 -34.74 3.07
C THR A 153 -17.46 -35.16 4.40
N ALA A 154 -16.64 -35.23 5.47
CA ALA A 154 -17.12 -35.31 6.85
C ALA A 154 -17.17 -33.91 7.49
N GLY A 155 -18.38 -33.35 7.66
CA GLY A 155 -18.74 -32.42 8.75
C GLY A 155 -18.29 -30.96 8.64
N THR A 156 -19.26 -30.06 8.75
CA THR A 156 -19.10 -28.60 8.94
C THR A 156 -18.50 -28.30 10.32
N ALA A 157 -17.45 -27.48 10.39
CA ALA A 157 -16.99 -26.89 11.64
C ALA A 157 -17.95 -25.76 12.06
N GLY A 158 -18.38 -25.78 13.33
CA GLY A 158 -19.28 -24.78 13.94
C GLY A 158 -18.57 -23.52 14.40
#